data_AF-A0A095AX73-F1
#
_entry.id   AF-A0A095AX73-F1
#
_cell.length_a   1.000
_cell.length_b   1.000
_cell.length_c   1.000
_cell.angle_alpha   90.00
_cell.angle_beta   90.00
_cell.angle_gamma   90.00
#
_symmetry.space_group_name_H-M   'P 1'
#
loop_
_entity.id
_entity.type
_entity.pdbx_description
1 polymer ?
#
loop_
_entity_poly.entity_id
_entity_poly.type
_entity_poly.pdbx_seq_one_letter_code
_entity_poly.pdbx_strand_id
1 'polypeptide(L)'
;MKIIVVITILLVLLSSVESARRCKVAESRKPNAIESASSYWERALVVNVDKQESLLVRRECVKNRLTIPGKEKQTYCDVVGCEQSQECYEFKIPNDYLSACYQQKSNKNVLVFPEGKGIAPNELVLFVKNVYFGVCDEYVVAWASFCDRDPTNGRQVILIDHLPFVGIVNFCPSVDDILKTEDYDLILTAKHELGHVLGFHADIFSSLPRLKPEFRLSNNDPSPIQNITIKWKSARGVFNIQKTIMRLPNMISEAQKHFGCNEIPGIPLDSNHLSHRVMGNDILTPNRLESNLVSRILLAYFKDTKKQDIQPFCDTPWEKRCINYDRAIGRCSLFDSETELPLHFQYADNSFNVPREKQTYYSGPDIYDYCPVYEEALRCKQYITERIKLIKQDEFDLNGLGQHYSFKFAHAHYEHLWFMAFDIFKFLMISDNFYNGFE
;
A
#
# COMPACT_ATOMS: atom_id res chain seq x y z
N MET A 1 -0.39 4.39 1.95
CA MET A 1 0.43 3.29 2.49
C MET A 1 1.81 3.82 2.78
N LYS A 2 2.55 3.28 3.74
CA LYS A 2 3.96 3.64 3.98
C LYS A 2 4.85 2.40 3.92
N ILE A 3 5.93 2.45 3.18
CA ILE A 3 6.84 1.32 2.97
C ILE A 3 8.08 1.52 3.84
N ILE A 4 8.25 0.64 4.82
CA ILE A 4 9.43 0.60 5.69
C ILE A 4 10.46 -0.33 5.06
N VAL A 5 11.56 0.24 4.58
CA VAL A 5 12.65 -0.52 3.97
C VAL A 5 13.61 -1.00 5.06
N VAL A 6 13.83 -2.31 5.14
CA VAL A 6 14.78 -2.95 6.05
C VAL A 6 15.88 -3.62 5.24
N ILE A 7 17.12 -3.21 5.52
CA ILE A 7 18.31 -3.63 4.79
C ILE A 7 19.18 -4.49 5.73
N THR A 8 19.47 -5.73 5.35
CA THR A 8 20.43 -6.57 6.08
C THR A 8 21.87 -6.09 5.88
N ILE A 9 22.66 -6.10 6.96
CA ILE A 9 24.02 -5.54 7.11
C ILE A 9 25.09 -6.34 6.30
N LEU A 10 24.86 -6.52 5.00
CA LEU A 10 25.93 -6.51 3.99
C LEU A 10 25.88 -5.22 3.15
N LEU A 11 24.84 -4.40 3.34
CA LEU A 11 24.60 -3.13 2.68
C LEU A 11 24.94 -1.97 3.64
N VAL A 12 26.22 -1.69 3.81
CA VAL A 12 26.67 -0.32 4.13
C VAL A 12 27.29 0.24 2.86
N LEU A 13 26.49 0.42 1.80
CA LEU A 13 26.81 1.28 0.65
C LEU A 13 25.53 1.80 -0.05
N LEU A 14 24.45 2.09 0.71
CA LEU A 14 23.37 2.97 0.23
C LEU A 14 23.02 4.11 1.20
N SER A 15 23.72 4.23 2.33
CA SER A 15 23.82 5.48 3.07
C SER A 15 25.11 5.49 3.89
N SER A 16 25.74 6.66 3.95
CA SER A 16 27.04 6.97 4.58
C SER A 16 28.30 6.62 3.78
N VAL A 17 28.90 7.70 3.29
CA VAL A 17 30.31 7.87 3.00
C VAL A 17 31.07 7.77 4.33
N GLU A 18 32.01 6.83 4.46
CA GLU A 18 33.29 7.05 5.17
C GLU A 18 34.28 5.90 4.98
N SER A 19 34.72 5.72 3.74
CA SER A 19 36.15 5.57 3.46
C SER A 19 36.58 6.79 2.66
N ALA A 20 36.56 7.92 3.37
CA ALA A 20 37.08 9.18 2.90
C ALA A 20 38.57 9.04 2.61
N ARG A 21 38.96 9.27 1.35
CA ARG A 21 40.10 10.09 0.91
C ARG A 21 40.43 9.80 -0.55
N ARG A 22 39.56 10.22 -1.47
CA ARG A 22 39.88 10.74 -2.82
C ARG A 22 38.57 10.92 -3.59
N CYS A 23 38.48 12.04 -4.30
CA CYS A 23 37.42 12.44 -5.23
C CYS A 23 36.17 13.12 -4.63
N LYS A 24 36.30 14.45 -4.51
CA LYS A 24 35.21 15.44 -4.58
C LYS A 24 34.44 15.33 -5.90
N VAL A 25 33.58 14.32 -6.09
CA VAL A 25 32.56 14.28 -7.18
C VAL A 25 31.26 13.57 -6.76
N ALA A 26 31.15 13.02 -5.53
CA ALA A 26 30.00 12.22 -5.11
C ALA A 26 28.91 12.99 -4.32
N GLU A 27 28.70 14.27 -4.63
CA GLU A 27 27.67 15.12 -3.97
C GLU A 27 26.42 15.35 -4.83
N SER A 28 26.32 14.73 -6.02
CA SER A 28 25.25 15.03 -6.99
C SER A 28 24.46 13.82 -7.50
N ARG A 29 24.51 12.66 -6.84
CA ARG A 29 23.76 11.46 -7.30
C ARG A 29 22.87 10.89 -6.19
N LYS A 30 21.59 11.25 -6.21
CA LYS A 30 20.48 10.48 -5.63
C LYS A 30 19.56 10.12 -6.79
N PRO A 31 19.16 8.84 -6.94
CA PRO A 31 18.39 8.19 -5.89
C PRO A 31 18.73 6.71 -5.59
N ASN A 32 18.46 6.29 -4.36
CA ASN A 32 18.27 4.88 -4.01
C ASN A 32 17.02 4.38 -4.75
N ALA A 33 17.19 3.48 -5.73
CA ALA A 33 16.11 3.02 -6.62
C ALA A 33 14.88 2.48 -5.86
N ILE A 34 15.11 1.80 -4.73
CA ILE A 34 14.04 1.31 -3.85
C ILE A 34 13.28 2.47 -3.22
N GLU A 35 13.96 3.50 -2.71
CA GLU A 35 13.27 4.68 -2.13
C GLU A 35 12.41 5.39 -3.17
N SER A 36 12.93 5.59 -4.39
CA SER A 36 12.16 6.22 -5.48
C SER A 36 10.96 5.38 -5.90
N ALA A 37 11.11 4.06 -5.99
CA ALA A 37 10.03 3.15 -6.33
C ALA A 37 8.98 3.07 -5.22
N SER A 38 9.41 2.97 -3.95
CA SER A 38 8.54 2.99 -2.79
C SER A 38 7.72 4.28 -2.73
N SER A 39 8.39 5.42 -2.88
CA SER A 39 7.74 6.74 -2.86
C SER A 39 6.68 6.89 -3.96
N TYR A 40 6.88 6.27 -5.12
CA TYR A 40 5.87 6.22 -6.17
C TYR A 40 4.61 5.46 -5.70
N TRP A 41 4.78 4.24 -5.18
CA TRP A 41 3.66 3.40 -4.75
C TRP A 41 2.94 3.94 -3.52
N GLU A 42 3.65 4.59 -2.59
CA GLU A 42 3.05 5.28 -1.45
C GLU A 42 2.11 6.41 -1.86
N ARG A 43 2.44 7.13 -2.95
CA ARG A 43 1.59 8.16 -3.54
C ARG A 43 0.43 7.58 -4.35
N ALA A 44 0.70 6.52 -5.11
CA ALA A 44 -0.29 5.93 -6.02
C ALA A 44 -1.39 5.14 -5.29
N LEU A 45 -1.07 4.51 -4.14
CA LEU A 45 -1.96 3.60 -3.44
C LEU A 45 -2.28 4.06 -2.02
N VAL A 46 -3.55 4.35 -1.76
CA VAL A 46 -4.07 4.56 -0.41
C VAL A 46 -4.68 3.29 0.14
N VAL A 47 -4.24 2.92 1.33
CA VAL A 47 -4.79 1.77 2.07
C VAL A 47 -5.88 2.29 2.97
N ASN A 48 -7.09 1.75 2.81
CA ASN A 48 -8.19 1.97 3.73
C ASN A 48 -7.96 1.08 4.96
N VAL A 49 -7.84 1.70 6.12
CA VAL A 49 -7.54 1.01 7.38
C VAL A 49 -8.82 0.93 8.21
N ASP A 50 -9.42 -0.26 8.24
CA ASP A 50 -10.61 -0.52 9.06
C ASP A 50 -10.25 -0.87 10.52
N LYS A 51 -9.00 -1.31 10.78
CA LYS A 51 -8.51 -1.72 12.11
C LYS A 51 -7.31 -0.89 12.53
N GLN A 52 -7.34 -0.32 13.74
CA GLN A 52 -6.24 0.52 14.27
C GLN A 52 -5.12 -0.28 14.96
N GLU A 53 -5.30 -1.58 15.17
CA GLU A 53 -4.32 -2.43 15.84
C GLU A 53 -3.08 -2.68 14.97
N SER A 54 -1.93 -2.85 15.63
CA SER A 54 -0.68 -3.19 14.93
C SER A 54 -0.73 -4.62 14.40
N LEU A 55 -0.22 -4.79 13.19
CA LEU A 55 -0.13 -6.06 12.50
C LEU A 55 1.08 -6.82 13.01
N LEU A 56 0.89 -8.07 13.39
CA LEU A 56 1.94 -8.93 13.90
C LEU A 56 2.08 -10.14 12.99
N VAL A 57 3.30 -10.44 12.61
CA VAL A 57 3.63 -11.74 12.01
C VAL A 57 3.62 -12.76 13.13
N ARG A 58 2.80 -13.80 12.98
CA ARG A 58 2.68 -14.81 14.01
C ARG A 58 4.00 -15.55 14.22
N ARG A 59 4.39 -15.75 15.48
CA ARG A 59 5.47 -16.69 15.80
C ARG A 59 4.95 -18.14 15.73
N GLU A 60 5.54 -18.95 14.85
CA GLU A 60 5.21 -20.36 14.69
C GLU A 60 5.67 -21.22 15.89
N CYS A 61 5.05 -22.38 16.03
CA CYS A 61 5.45 -23.42 16.98
C CYS A 61 6.43 -24.38 16.31
N VAL A 62 7.36 -24.93 17.08
CA VAL A 62 8.28 -25.95 16.58
C VAL A 62 7.47 -27.14 16.06
N LYS A 63 7.73 -27.56 14.80
CA LYS A 63 6.97 -28.59 14.07
C LYS A 63 5.47 -28.27 13.90
N ASN A 64 5.11 -27.00 13.92
CA ASN A 64 3.75 -26.48 13.75
C ASN A 64 2.70 -27.05 14.73
N ARG A 65 3.11 -27.38 15.96
CA ARG A 65 2.23 -27.95 16.98
C ARG A 65 1.51 -26.88 17.79
N LEU A 66 0.58 -26.21 17.12
CA LEU A 66 -0.22 -25.13 17.65
C LEU A 66 -1.53 -25.64 18.25
N THR A 67 -1.87 -25.20 19.46
CA THR A 67 -3.19 -25.44 20.06
C THR A 67 -3.98 -24.14 20.15
N ILE A 68 -5.15 -24.12 19.50
CA ILE A 68 -6.13 -23.03 19.58
C ILE A 68 -7.24 -23.50 20.53
N PRO A 69 -7.11 -23.29 21.84
CA PRO A 69 -8.22 -23.56 22.75
C PRO A 69 -9.39 -22.62 22.40
N GLY A 70 -10.64 -23.01 22.72
CA GLY A 70 -11.86 -22.29 22.31
C GLY A 70 -11.86 -20.79 22.62
N LYS A 71 -12.82 -20.05 22.04
CA LYS A 71 -12.88 -18.58 21.83
C LYS A 71 -12.41 -17.61 22.95
N GLU A 72 -12.21 -18.07 24.18
CA GLU A 72 -11.79 -17.25 25.33
C GLU A 72 -10.42 -17.61 25.89
N LYS A 73 -9.72 -18.60 25.31
CA LYS A 73 -8.44 -19.09 25.83
C LYS A 73 -7.28 -18.69 24.91
N GLN A 74 -6.18 -18.25 25.53
CA GLN A 74 -4.94 -17.88 24.84
C GLN A 74 -4.40 -19.06 24.03
N THR A 75 -4.04 -18.80 22.77
CA THR A 75 -3.38 -19.78 21.89
C THR A 75 -1.94 -20.04 22.33
N TYR A 76 -1.50 -21.30 22.28
CA TYR A 76 -0.18 -21.73 22.77
C TYR A 76 0.41 -22.87 21.92
N CYS A 77 1.74 -22.99 21.96
CA CYS A 77 2.51 -24.11 21.43
C CYS A 77 2.58 -25.24 22.46
N ASP A 78 2.60 -26.48 21.96
CA ASP A 78 2.74 -27.68 22.79
C ASP A 78 4.09 -27.72 23.54
N VAL A 79 4.36 -28.84 24.21
CA VAL A 79 5.59 -29.03 24.99
C VAL A 79 6.89 -28.83 24.20
N VAL A 80 6.86 -28.93 22.86
CA VAL A 80 8.04 -28.74 22.01
C VAL A 80 8.47 -27.26 21.99
N GLY A 81 7.51 -26.34 22.06
CA GLY A 81 7.77 -24.91 22.27
C GLY A 81 7.68 -24.02 21.03
N CYS A 82 8.06 -22.77 21.23
CA CYS A 82 7.99 -21.68 20.24
C CYS A 82 9.25 -21.65 19.37
N GLU A 83 9.10 -21.34 18.08
CA GLU A 83 10.23 -21.13 17.19
C GLU A 83 11.05 -19.89 17.58
N GLN A 84 12.38 -20.02 17.58
CA GLN A 84 13.28 -18.95 18.00
C GLN A 84 13.33 -17.81 16.99
N SER A 85 13.26 -18.13 15.70
CA SER A 85 13.25 -17.18 14.59
C SER A 85 12.10 -17.48 13.64
N GLN A 86 11.60 -16.44 12.98
CA GLN A 86 10.69 -16.56 11.86
C GLN A 86 11.40 -16.01 10.64
N GLU A 87 11.20 -16.66 9.50
CA GLU A 87 11.91 -16.33 8.28
C GLU A 87 10.94 -16.12 7.12
N CYS A 88 11.08 -15.00 6.43
CA CYS A 88 10.48 -14.79 5.13
C CYS A 88 11.54 -15.11 4.08
N TYR A 89 11.34 -16.24 3.37
CA TYR A 89 12.39 -16.88 2.59
C TYR A 89 13.64 -17.09 3.47
N GLU A 90 14.74 -16.39 3.18
CA GLU A 90 15.99 -16.46 3.95
C GLU A 90 16.22 -15.21 4.80
N PHE A 91 15.19 -14.41 5.05
CA PHE A 91 15.29 -13.20 5.88
C PHE A 91 14.66 -13.45 7.24
N LYS A 92 15.47 -13.33 8.30
CA LYS A 92 15.00 -13.40 9.68
C LYS A 92 14.18 -12.16 10.02
N ILE A 93 12.87 -12.36 10.23
CA ILE A 93 11.95 -11.30 10.63
C ILE A 93 12.33 -10.84 12.06
N PRO A 94 12.58 -9.53 12.28
CA PRO A 94 12.86 -8.99 13.60
C PRO A 94 11.76 -9.32 14.61
N ASN A 95 12.15 -9.61 15.86
CA ASN A 95 11.20 -9.92 16.94
C ASN A 95 10.17 -8.80 17.17
N ASP A 96 10.52 -7.56 16.85
CA ASP A 96 9.63 -6.40 16.96
C ASP A 96 8.38 -6.52 16.10
N TYR A 97 8.41 -7.31 15.01
CA TYR A 97 7.25 -7.54 14.15
C TYR A 97 6.52 -8.86 14.48
N LEU A 98 7.00 -9.61 15.47
CA LEU A 98 6.48 -10.94 15.79
C LEU A 98 5.46 -10.90 16.93
N SER A 99 4.42 -11.73 16.83
CA SER A 99 3.43 -11.92 17.89
C SER A 99 4.07 -12.57 19.14
N ALA A 100 3.41 -12.39 20.28
CA ALA A 100 3.74 -13.18 21.47
C ALA A 100 3.62 -14.69 21.20
N CYS A 101 4.38 -15.49 21.94
CA CYS A 101 4.25 -16.93 21.92
C CYS A 101 4.25 -17.53 23.33
N TYR A 102 3.28 -18.40 23.55
CA TYR A 102 3.05 -19.11 24.79
C TYR A 102 3.38 -20.60 24.62
N GLN A 103 4.02 -21.21 25.61
CA GLN A 103 4.31 -22.64 25.62
C GLN A 103 3.59 -23.30 26.81
N GLN A 104 3.04 -24.49 26.59
CA GLN A 104 2.47 -25.27 27.68
C GLN A 104 3.56 -25.91 28.54
N LYS A 105 3.62 -25.53 29.82
CA LYS A 105 4.47 -26.15 30.85
C LYS A 105 3.62 -26.48 32.07
N SER A 106 3.57 -27.76 32.45
CA SER A 106 2.87 -28.22 33.66
C SER A 106 1.41 -27.73 33.75
N ASN A 107 0.63 -27.90 32.66
CA ASN A 107 -0.76 -27.44 32.52
C ASN A 107 -0.98 -25.91 32.64
N LYS A 108 0.09 -25.11 32.59
CA LYS A 108 0.02 -23.65 32.49
C LYS A 108 0.64 -23.17 31.18
N ASN A 109 0.05 -22.12 30.62
CA ASN A 109 0.60 -21.45 29.44
C ASN A 109 1.59 -20.40 29.93
N VAL A 110 2.87 -20.58 29.61
CA VAL A 110 3.95 -19.68 30.00
C VAL A 110 4.35 -18.85 28.79
N LEU A 111 4.41 -17.54 28.95
CA LEU A 111 4.94 -16.64 27.92
C LEU A 111 6.42 -16.93 27.72
N VAL A 112 6.81 -17.31 26.49
CA VAL A 112 8.21 -17.57 26.13
C VAL A 112 8.81 -16.41 25.38
N PHE A 113 8.03 -15.82 24.45
CA PHE A 113 8.43 -14.64 23.70
C PHE A 113 7.35 -13.56 23.89
N PRO A 114 7.74 -12.34 24.32
CA PRO A 114 6.80 -11.23 24.42
C PRO A 114 6.31 -10.79 23.03
N GLU A 115 5.22 -10.05 23.03
CA GLU A 115 4.71 -9.41 21.82
C GLU A 115 5.63 -8.28 21.38
N GLY A 116 5.94 -8.22 20.08
CA GLY A 116 6.65 -7.09 19.49
C GLY A 116 5.75 -5.86 19.29
N LYS A 117 6.35 -4.77 18.84
CA LYS A 117 5.63 -3.53 18.48
C LYS A 117 4.62 -3.73 17.34
N GLY A 118 4.86 -4.68 16.45
CA GLY A 118 4.09 -4.89 15.24
C GLY A 118 4.35 -3.82 14.18
N ILE A 119 3.56 -3.89 13.12
CA ILE A 119 3.62 -3.05 11.91
C ILE A 119 2.33 -2.25 11.88
N ALA A 120 2.35 -0.94 11.58
CA ALA A 120 1.09 -0.21 11.52
C ALA A 120 0.20 -0.76 10.37
N PRO A 121 -1.13 -0.71 10.50
CA PRO A 121 -2.05 -1.29 9.52
C PRO A 121 -2.01 -0.61 8.13
N ASN A 122 -1.39 0.56 8.01
CA ASN A 122 -1.10 1.24 6.75
C ASN A 122 0.35 1.07 6.27
N GLU A 123 1.15 0.25 6.95
CA GLU A 123 2.57 0.04 6.67
C GLU A 123 2.85 -1.32 6.00
N LEU A 124 3.86 -1.32 5.13
CA LEU A 124 4.44 -2.50 4.50
C LEU A 124 5.93 -2.56 4.86
N VAL A 125 6.39 -3.66 5.45
CA VAL A 125 7.82 -3.89 5.67
C VAL A 125 8.42 -4.58 4.44
N LEU A 126 9.45 -3.96 3.86
CA LEU A 126 10.15 -4.47 2.68
C LEU A 126 11.58 -4.86 3.04
N PHE A 127 11.91 -6.13 2.88
CA PHE A 127 13.28 -6.61 2.99
C PHE A 127 14.00 -6.51 1.65
N VAL A 128 15.18 -5.89 1.63
CA VAL A 128 15.96 -5.74 0.40
C VAL A 128 17.26 -6.53 0.50
N LYS A 129 17.51 -7.37 -0.51
CA LYS A 129 18.71 -8.18 -0.64
C LYS A 129 19.39 -7.98 -2.00
N ASN A 130 20.68 -8.33 -2.01
CA ASN A 130 21.48 -8.51 -3.21
C ASN A 130 22.22 -9.84 -3.04
N VAL A 131 21.60 -10.94 -3.48
CA VAL A 131 22.18 -12.27 -3.38
C VAL A 131 22.00 -12.98 -4.72
N TYR A 132 23.13 -13.35 -5.32
CA TYR A 132 23.18 -14.20 -6.52
C TYR A 132 23.00 -15.67 -6.10
N PHE A 133 21.77 -16.04 -5.75
CA PHE A 133 21.42 -17.41 -5.35
C PHE A 133 19.94 -17.71 -5.71
N GLY A 134 19.62 -18.99 -5.88
CA GLY A 134 18.24 -19.45 -6.13
C GLY A 134 17.72 -19.11 -7.53
N VAL A 135 16.70 -18.24 -7.59
CA VAL A 135 15.95 -17.85 -8.82
C VAL A 135 16.75 -16.93 -9.75
N CYS A 136 17.89 -16.40 -9.28
CA CYS A 136 18.76 -15.57 -10.08
C CYS A 136 19.47 -16.40 -11.16
N ASP A 137 19.28 -16.01 -12.42
CA ASP A 137 20.04 -16.50 -13.58
C ASP A 137 20.53 -15.32 -14.44
N GLU A 138 21.06 -15.59 -15.63
CA GLU A 138 21.58 -14.56 -16.55
C GLU A 138 20.52 -13.56 -17.04
N TYR A 139 19.23 -13.91 -16.97
CA TYR A 139 18.12 -13.11 -17.49
C TYR A 139 17.27 -12.48 -16.39
N VAL A 140 17.43 -12.91 -15.13
CA VAL A 140 16.70 -12.37 -13.97
C VAL A 140 17.53 -11.27 -13.31
N VAL A 141 17.09 -10.01 -13.47
CA VAL A 141 17.74 -8.85 -12.86
C VAL A 141 17.28 -8.62 -11.41
N ALA A 142 16.05 -8.96 -11.10
CA ALA A 142 15.52 -8.94 -9.75
C ALA A 142 14.34 -9.90 -9.66
N TRP A 143 14.01 -10.29 -8.44
CA TRP A 143 12.75 -10.96 -8.13
C TRP A 143 12.22 -10.43 -6.82
N ALA A 144 10.91 -10.44 -6.69
CA ALA A 144 10.25 -10.05 -5.47
C ALA A 144 8.98 -10.83 -5.22
N SER A 145 8.65 -10.92 -3.95
CA SER A 145 7.44 -11.58 -3.50
C SER A 145 7.03 -11.00 -2.16
N PHE A 146 5.76 -11.10 -1.85
CA PHE A 146 5.36 -10.94 -0.47
C PHE A 146 5.68 -12.21 0.32
N CYS A 147 5.75 -12.06 1.63
CA CYS A 147 6.00 -13.20 2.50
C CYS A 147 4.73 -14.05 2.59
N ASP A 148 4.68 -15.12 1.80
CA ASP A 148 3.65 -16.15 1.88
C ASP A 148 4.24 -17.45 2.44
N ARG A 149 3.48 -18.18 3.26
CA ARG A 149 3.77 -19.58 3.57
C ARG A 149 2.48 -20.38 3.59
N ASP A 150 2.38 -21.37 2.69
CA ASP A 150 2.53 -22.80 3.03
C ASP A 150 2.10 -23.78 1.90
N PRO A 151 2.95 -24.75 1.46
CA PRO A 151 2.50 -25.76 0.50
C PRO A 151 2.10 -27.14 1.08
N THR A 152 2.18 -27.44 2.39
CA THR A 152 1.80 -28.80 2.84
C THR A 152 1.40 -28.94 4.32
N ASN A 153 1.78 -28.03 5.24
CA ASN A 153 1.84 -28.35 6.68
C ASN A 153 1.36 -27.27 7.69
N GLY A 154 0.70 -26.18 7.30
CA GLY A 154 -0.12 -25.31 8.17
C GLY A 154 0.35 -23.88 8.51
N ARG A 155 0.63 -23.06 7.49
CA ARG A 155 0.47 -21.57 7.39
C ARG A 155 1.26 -20.54 8.24
N GLN A 156 1.69 -19.47 7.55
CA GLN A 156 1.28 -18.08 7.82
C GLN A 156 1.19 -17.29 6.50
N VAL A 157 -0.02 -16.88 6.13
CA VAL A 157 -0.31 -15.94 5.03
C VAL A 157 -0.32 -14.53 5.64
N ILE A 158 0.71 -13.72 5.35
CA ILE A 158 0.86 -12.35 5.87
C ILE A 158 0.00 -11.41 5.03
N LEU A 159 -1.32 -11.64 5.07
CA LEU A 159 -2.34 -10.86 4.37
C LEU A 159 -3.40 -10.37 5.36
N ILE A 160 -3.78 -9.11 5.25
CA ILE A 160 -5.00 -8.57 5.87
C ILE A 160 -5.89 -8.07 4.77
N ASP A 161 -7.10 -8.62 4.65
CA ASP A 161 -7.99 -8.28 3.54
C ASP A 161 -7.28 -8.38 2.17
N HIS A 162 -6.41 -9.40 2.00
CA HIS A 162 -5.55 -9.64 0.83
C HIS A 162 -4.43 -8.60 0.60
N LEU A 163 -4.09 -7.77 1.59
CA LEU A 163 -2.94 -6.86 1.57
C LEU A 163 -1.69 -7.50 2.20
N PRO A 164 -0.63 -7.72 1.42
CA PRO A 164 0.70 -7.96 1.96
C PRO A 164 1.15 -6.82 2.85
N PHE A 165 1.66 -7.14 4.03
CA PHE A 165 2.27 -6.17 4.94
C PHE A 165 3.73 -6.50 5.27
N VAL A 166 4.26 -7.60 4.73
CA VAL A 166 5.69 -7.93 4.69
C VAL A 166 6.04 -8.52 3.33
N GLY A 167 7.14 -8.08 2.73
CA GLY A 167 7.66 -8.64 1.49
C GLY A 167 9.16 -8.51 1.33
N ILE A 168 9.68 -9.09 0.26
CA ILE A 168 11.09 -9.12 -0.06
C ILE A 168 11.33 -8.75 -1.52
N VAL A 169 12.41 -8.03 -1.77
CA VAL A 169 12.98 -7.77 -3.10
C VAL A 169 14.43 -8.19 -3.07
N ASN A 170 14.85 -8.99 -4.04
CA ASN A 170 16.23 -9.38 -4.24
C ASN A 170 16.72 -8.93 -5.62
N PHE A 171 17.80 -8.16 -5.64
CA PHE A 171 18.51 -7.85 -6.88
C PHE A 171 19.58 -8.90 -7.14
N CYS A 172 19.58 -9.46 -8.35
CA CYS A 172 20.51 -10.51 -8.72
C CYS A 172 21.90 -10.00 -9.12
N PRO A 173 22.05 -8.90 -9.90
CA PRO A 173 23.38 -8.44 -10.33
C PRO A 173 24.32 -8.15 -9.17
N SER A 174 25.62 -8.31 -9.42
CA SER A 174 26.64 -7.91 -8.45
C SER A 174 26.53 -6.43 -8.12
N VAL A 175 27.04 -6.03 -6.95
CA VAL A 175 27.04 -4.61 -6.54
C VAL A 175 27.72 -3.73 -7.61
N ASP A 176 28.80 -4.22 -8.23
CA ASP A 176 29.52 -3.50 -9.28
C ASP A 176 28.69 -3.32 -10.55
N ASP A 177 27.82 -4.26 -10.89
CA ASP A 177 26.96 -4.16 -12.06
C ASP A 177 25.76 -3.26 -11.80
N ILE A 178 25.22 -3.26 -10.57
CA ILE A 178 24.20 -2.29 -10.13
C ILE A 178 24.75 -0.86 -10.24
N LEU A 179 25.99 -0.61 -9.78
CA LEU A 179 26.60 0.72 -9.86
C LEU A 179 26.85 1.21 -11.30
N LYS A 180 26.93 0.29 -12.26
CA LYS A 180 27.05 0.61 -13.70
C LYS A 180 25.71 0.75 -14.40
N THR A 181 24.64 0.22 -13.81
CA THR A 181 23.29 0.29 -14.38
C THR A 181 22.78 1.73 -14.26
N GLU A 182 22.00 2.17 -15.25
CA GLU A 182 21.39 3.48 -15.18
C GLU A 182 20.38 3.55 -14.02
N ASP A 183 20.38 4.66 -13.28
CA ASP A 183 19.53 4.83 -12.11
C ASP A 183 18.04 4.66 -12.48
N TYR A 184 17.67 5.09 -13.69
CA TYR A 184 16.31 4.95 -14.22
C TYR A 184 15.87 3.49 -14.36
N ASP A 185 16.74 2.62 -14.86
CA ASP A 185 16.44 1.18 -15.06
C ASP A 185 16.27 0.44 -13.74
N LEU A 186 17.10 0.79 -12.75
CA LEU A 186 16.97 0.25 -11.39
C LEU A 186 15.67 0.71 -10.74
N ILE A 187 15.26 1.96 -10.94
CA ILE A 187 13.98 2.47 -10.44
C ILE A 187 12.80 1.74 -11.09
N LEU A 188 12.83 1.53 -12.40
CA LEU A 188 11.77 0.78 -13.10
C LEU A 188 11.71 -0.67 -12.63
N THR A 189 12.86 -1.32 -12.46
CA THR A 189 12.97 -2.66 -11.87
C THR A 189 12.34 -2.68 -10.48
N ALA A 190 12.77 -1.78 -9.61
CA ALA A 190 12.24 -1.70 -8.24
C ALA A 190 10.72 -1.44 -8.23
N LYS A 191 10.20 -0.62 -9.15
CA LYS A 191 8.75 -0.39 -9.28
C LYS A 191 8.01 -1.64 -9.71
N HIS A 192 8.53 -2.40 -10.67
CA HIS A 192 7.98 -3.68 -11.11
C HIS A 192 7.91 -4.67 -9.95
N GLU A 193 9.05 -4.89 -9.29
CA GLU A 193 9.18 -5.82 -8.17
C GLU A 193 8.25 -5.44 -7.00
N LEU A 194 8.15 -4.15 -6.68
CA LEU A 194 7.20 -3.68 -5.68
C LEU A 194 5.75 -3.94 -6.08
N GLY A 195 5.40 -3.90 -7.36
CA GLY A 195 4.05 -4.28 -7.81
C GLY A 195 3.68 -5.73 -7.44
N HIS A 196 4.65 -6.65 -7.52
CA HIS A 196 4.48 -8.03 -7.06
C HIS A 196 4.34 -8.11 -5.53
N VAL A 197 5.21 -7.43 -4.78
CA VAL A 197 5.12 -7.37 -3.31
C VAL A 197 3.77 -6.78 -2.86
N LEU A 198 3.27 -5.78 -3.59
CA LEU A 198 2.00 -5.12 -3.32
C LEU A 198 0.80 -5.97 -3.70
N GLY A 199 0.99 -7.13 -4.31
CA GLY A 199 -0.02 -8.15 -4.47
C GLY A 199 -0.44 -8.47 -5.89
N PHE A 200 0.24 -7.92 -6.90
CA PHE A 200 0.09 -8.44 -8.26
C PHE A 200 0.83 -9.79 -8.38
N HIS A 201 0.22 -10.86 -7.88
CA HIS A 201 0.84 -12.17 -7.76
C HIS A 201 -0.19 -13.30 -7.93
N ALA A 202 0.24 -14.43 -8.47
CA ALA A 202 -0.63 -15.58 -8.78
C ALA A 202 -1.42 -16.09 -7.57
N ASP A 203 -0.79 -16.13 -6.39
CA ASP A 203 -1.45 -16.57 -5.16
C ASP A 203 -2.63 -15.65 -4.79
N ILE A 204 -2.48 -14.34 -4.99
CA ILE A 204 -3.58 -13.40 -4.77
C ILE A 204 -4.65 -13.58 -5.85
N PHE A 205 -4.26 -13.78 -7.12
CA PHE A 205 -5.20 -14.00 -8.22
C PHE A 205 -6.15 -15.16 -7.94
N SER A 206 -5.65 -16.24 -7.34
CA SER A 206 -6.43 -17.41 -6.95
C SER A 206 -7.46 -17.14 -5.84
N SER A 207 -7.25 -16.08 -5.06
CA SER A 207 -8.06 -15.71 -3.89
C SER A 207 -9.01 -14.53 -4.15
N LEU A 208 -9.05 -14.00 -5.37
CA LEU A 208 -9.87 -12.85 -5.72
C LEU A 208 -11.38 -13.11 -5.53
N PRO A 209 -12.15 -12.08 -5.11
CA PRO A 209 -13.57 -12.23 -4.86
C PRO A 209 -14.35 -12.56 -6.13
N ARG A 210 -15.40 -13.38 -6.00
CA ARG A 210 -16.27 -13.77 -7.11
C ARG A 210 -16.97 -12.56 -7.73
N LEU A 211 -17.06 -12.55 -9.06
CA LEU A 211 -17.72 -11.52 -9.86
C LEU A 211 -19.24 -11.52 -9.64
N LYS A 212 -19.80 -10.32 -9.56
CA LYS A 212 -21.25 -10.10 -9.63
C LYS A 212 -21.78 -10.40 -11.03
N PRO A 213 -23.05 -10.81 -11.18
CA PRO A 213 -23.61 -11.24 -12.47
C PRO A 213 -23.38 -10.28 -13.64
N GLU A 214 -23.48 -8.98 -13.40
CA GLU A 214 -23.31 -7.92 -14.41
C GLU A 214 -21.89 -7.83 -14.99
N PHE A 215 -20.88 -8.36 -14.28
CA PHE A 215 -19.49 -8.40 -14.73
C PHE A 215 -19.10 -9.77 -15.28
N ARG A 216 -19.98 -10.76 -15.30
CA ARG A 216 -19.65 -12.10 -15.82
C ARG A 216 -19.69 -12.14 -17.33
N LEU A 217 -18.92 -13.06 -17.90
CA LEU A 217 -19.01 -13.39 -19.32
C LEU A 217 -20.27 -14.21 -19.61
N SER A 218 -20.54 -14.48 -20.89
CA SER A 218 -21.71 -15.25 -21.34
C SER A 218 -21.78 -16.68 -20.79
N ASN A 219 -20.65 -17.25 -20.37
CA ASN A 219 -20.58 -18.53 -19.67
C ASN A 219 -21.09 -18.47 -18.22
N ASN A 220 -21.40 -17.28 -17.70
CA ASN A 220 -21.83 -17.01 -16.32
C ASN A 220 -20.84 -17.52 -15.25
N ASP A 221 -19.56 -17.69 -15.60
CA ASP A 221 -18.53 -18.08 -14.64
C ASP A 221 -18.23 -16.90 -13.70
N PRO A 222 -18.37 -17.09 -12.37
CA PRO A 222 -18.12 -16.05 -11.39
C PRO A 222 -16.63 -15.79 -11.11
N SER A 223 -15.70 -16.55 -11.67
CA SER A 223 -14.27 -16.46 -11.36
C SER A 223 -13.63 -15.23 -12.04
N PRO A 224 -12.84 -14.40 -11.34
CA PRO A 224 -12.12 -13.30 -11.99
C PRO A 224 -11.02 -13.75 -12.95
N ILE A 225 -10.43 -14.92 -12.69
CA ILE A 225 -9.43 -15.55 -13.53
C ILE A 225 -10.10 -16.69 -14.31
N GLN A 226 -10.04 -16.63 -15.63
CA GLN A 226 -10.69 -17.62 -16.50
C GLN A 226 -9.84 -17.93 -17.73
N ASN A 227 -9.93 -19.17 -18.20
CA ASN A 227 -9.39 -19.54 -19.51
C ASN A 227 -10.47 -19.37 -20.56
N ILE A 228 -10.19 -18.56 -21.58
CA ILE A 228 -11.12 -18.29 -22.66
C ILE A 228 -10.47 -18.52 -24.02
N THR A 229 -11.32 -18.85 -25.00
CA THR A 229 -10.93 -18.88 -26.40
C THR A 229 -11.04 -17.48 -26.99
N ILE A 230 -9.92 -16.93 -27.49
CA ILE A 230 -9.90 -15.64 -28.20
C ILE A 230 -9.57 -15.82 -29.68
N LYS A 231 -10.17 -14.96 -30.51
CA LYS A 231 -9.81 -14.85 -31.93
C LYS A 231 -8.47 -14.12 -32.05
N TRP A 232 -7.48 -14.81 -32.61
CA TRP A 232 -6.12 -14.36 -32.73
C TRP A 232 -5.77 -14.08 -34.19
N LYS A 233 -5.54 -12.81 -34.51
CA LYS A 233 -5.12 -12.39 -35.84
C LYS A 233 -3.59 -12.46 -35.97
N SER A 234 -3.14 -13.11 -37.04
CA SER A 234 -1.74 -13.10 -37.50
C SER A 234 -1.69 -12.84 -39.01
N ALA A 235 -0.48 -12.72 -39.56
CA ALA A 235 -0.30 -12.57 -41.01
C ALA A 235 -0.85 -13.77 -41.82
N ARG A 236 -1.00 -14.95 -41.22
CA ARG A 236 -1.51 -16.17 -41.88
C ARG A 236 -3.02 -16.36 -41.77
N GLY A 237 -3.72 -15.49 -41.05
CA GLY A 237 -5.16 -15.58 -40.85
C GLY A 237 -5.59 -15.40 -39.40
N VAL A 238 -6.84 -15.80 -39.13
CA VAL A 238 -7.47 -15.73 -37.80
C VAL A 238 -7.57 -17.13 -37.22
N PHE A 239 -7.03 -17.30 -36.02
CA PHE A 239 -6.97 -18.57 -35.29
C PHE A 239 -7.72 -18.45 -33.97
N ASN A 240 -8.14 -19.57 -33.39
CA ASN A 240 -8.69 -19.58 -32.04
C ASN A 240 -7.62 -20.11 -31.09
N ILE A 241 -7.24 -19.31 -30.10
CA ILE A 241 -6.26 -19.71 -29.09
C ILE A 241 -6.86 -19.62 -27.68
N GLN A 242 -6.36 -20.46 -26.78
CA GLN A 242 -6.68 -20.38 -25.36
C GLN A 242 -5.78 -19.36 -24.68
N LYS A 243 -6.38 -18.49 -23.86
CA LYS A 243 -5.65 -17.55 -23.00
C LYS A 243 -6.31 -17.46 -21.64
N THR A 244 -5.48 -17.36 -20.60
CA THR A 244 -5.92 -16.98 -19.27
C THR A 244 -6.10 -15.47 -19.22
N ILE A 245 -7.25 -15.03 -18.75
CA ILE A 245 -7.58 -13.62 -18.60
C ILE A 245 -7.90 -13.29 -17.14
N MET A 246 -7.67 -12.03 -16.79
CA MET A 246 -8.18 -11.41 -15.58
C MET A 246 -9.31 -10.45 -15.94
N ARG A 247 -10.44 -10.59 -15.25
CA ARG A 247 -11.62 -9.74 -15.43
C ARG A 247 -12.04 -9.19 -14.07
N LEU A 248 -11.82 -7.89 -13.87
CA LEU A 248 -12.25 -7.16 -12.68
C LEU A 248 -12.99 -5.87 -13.08
N PRO A 249 -13.95 -5.38 -12.28
CA PRO A 249 -14.83 -4.27 -12.65
C PRO A 249 -14.12 -2.98 -13.10
N ASN A 250 -13.27 -2.40 -12.25
CA ASN A 250 -12.55 -1.18 -12.58
C ASN A 250 -11.51 -1.44 -13.67
N MET A 251 -10.81 -2.59 -13.62
CA MET A 251 -9.80 -2.96 -14.61
C MET A 251 -10.38 -3.04 -16.02
N ILE A 252 -11.56 -3.63 -16.19
CA ILE A 252 -12.27 -3.67 -17.49
C ILE A 252 -12.73 -2.28 -17.92
N SER A 253 -13.26 -1.48 -17.00
CA SER A 253 -13.71 -0.12 -17.32
C SER A 253 -12.55 0.73 -17.87
N GLU A 254 -11.40 0.73 -17.20
CA GLU A 254 -10.21 1.45 -17.67
C GLU A 254 -9.65 0.87 -18.98
N ALA A 255 -9.72 -0.44 -19.17
CA ALA A 255 -9.31 -1.05 -20.42
C ALA A 255 -10.22 -0.65 -21.59
N GLN A 256 -11.54 -0.61 -21.38
CA GLN A 256 -12.50 -0.20 -22.41
C GLN A 256 -12.24 1.24 -22.85
N LYS A 257 -11.99 2.14 -21.88
CA LYS A 257 -11.60 3.53 -22.14
C LYS A 257 -10.26 3.61 -22.90
N HIS A 258 -9.24 2.88 -22.45
CA HIS A 258 -7.90 2.91 -23.04
C HIS A 258 -7.88 2.40 -24.49
N PHE A 259 -8.55 1.28 -24.78
CA PHE A 259 -8.55 0.66 -26.11
C PHE A 259 -9.68 1.16 -27.02
N GLY A 260 -10.62 1.97 -26.51
CA GLY A 260 -11.81 2.39 -27.26
C GLY A 260 -12.70 1.22 -27.69
N CYS A 261 -12.74 0.14 -26.90
CA CYS A 261 -13.43 -1.10 -27.23
C CYS A 261 -14.32 -1.53 -26.07
N ASN A 262 -15.64 -1.60 -26.30
CA ASN A 262 -16.59 -2.00 -25.27
C ASN A 262 -16.62 -3.52 -25.03
N GLU A 263 -16.16 -4.32 -26.00
CA GLU A 263 -16.23 -5.79 -25.96
C GLU A 263 -14.90 -6.41 -25.49
N ILE A 264 -14.38 -5.97 -24.34
CA ILE A 264 -13.17 -6.55 -23.75
C ILE A 264 -13.58 -7.69 -22.81
N PRO A 265 -13.21 -8.95 -23.11
CA PRO A 265 -13.56 -10.09 -22.25
C PRO A 265 -12.72 -10.12 -20.96
N GLY A 266 -11.51 -9.57 -20.98
CA GLY A 266 -10.54 -9.65 -19.90
C GLY A 266 -9.18 -9.15 -20.37
N ILE A 267 -8.30 -8.87 -19.42
CA ILE A 267 -6.89 -8.57 -19.70
C ILE A 267 -6.10 -9.88 -19.66
N PRO A 268 -5.47 -10.28 -20.78
CA PRO A 268 -4.71 -11.52 -20.80
C PRO A 268 -3.52 -11.48 -19.85
N LEU A 269 -3.27 -12.60 -19.19
CA LEU A 269 -2.11 -12.82 -18.33
C LEU A 269 -1.10 -13.71 -19.04
N ASP A 270 0.17 -13.47 -18.74
CA ASP A 270 1.26 -14.40 -19.00
C ASP A 270 1.85 -14.79 -17.63
N SER A 271 1.34 -15.87 -17.03
CA SER A 271 1.66 -16.31 -15.66
C SER A 271 1.32 -15.27 -14.58
N ASN A 272 2.34 -14.74 -13.88
CA ASN A 272 2.24 -13.70 -12.85
C ASN A 272 2.40 -12.28 -13.42
N HIS A 273 2.43 -12.13 -14.75
CA HIS A 273 2.55 -10.85 -15.45
C HIS A 273 1.33 -10.55 -16.33
N LEU A 274 1.18 -9.27 -16.65
CA LEU A 274 0.29 -8.83 -17.71
C LEU A 274 0.84 -9.23 -19.08
N SER A 275 -0.05 -9.60 -20.01
CA SER A 275 0.43 -10.01 -21.33
C SER A 275 1.05 -8.86 -22.09
N HIS A 276 2.32 -9.03 -22.46
CA HIS A 276 3.09 -7.99 -23.15
C HIS A 276 2.47 -7.58 -24.50
N ARG A 277 1.73 -8.48 -25.18
CA ARG A 277 1.07 -8.13 -26.45
C ARG A 277 -0.02 -7.09 -26.27
N VAL A 278 -0.76 -7.16 -25.17
CA VAL A 278 -1.93 -6.29 -24.93
C VAL A 278 -1.53 -5.08 -24.11
N MET A 279 -0.71 -5.29 -23.08
CA MET A 279 -0.35 -4.25 -22.12
C MET A 279 0.94 -3.51 -22.49
N GLY A 280 1.69 -3.99 -23.49
CA GLY A 280 2.83 -3.29 -24.10
C GLY A 280 3.82 -2.79 -23.05
N ASN A 281 3.84 -1.48 -22.86
CA ASN A 281 4.76 -0.75 -22.00
C ASN A 281 4.35 -0.76 -20.52
N ASP A 282 3.33 -1.51 -20.11
CA ASP A 282 2.98 -1.57 -18.69
C ASP A 282 4.16 -2.13 -17.86
N ILE A 283 4.35 -1.55 -16.67
CA ILE A 283 5.43 -1.90 -15.76
C ILE A 283 5.39 -3.36 -15.33
N LEU A 284 4.22 -4.03 -15.30
CA LEU A 284 4.07 -5.44 -14.92
C LEU A 284 3.93 -6.40 -16.12
N THR A 285 4.43 -6.01 -17.28
CA THR A 285 4.72 -6.97 -18.36
C THR A 285 6.07 -7.67 -18.11
N PRO A 286 6.29 -8.89 -18.65
CA PRO A 286 7.47 -9.69 -18.31
C PRO A 286 8.79 -9.16 -18.91
N ASN A 287 8.73 -8.30 -19.93
CA ASN A 287 9.92 -7.79 -20.59
C ASN A 287 10.02 -6.28 -20.41
N ARG A 288 11.26 -5.80 -20.29
CA ARG A 288 11.56 -4.37 -20.23
C ARG A 288 11.59 -3.79 -21.63
N LEU A 289 11.02 -2.60 -21.77
CA LEU A 289 11.10 -1.77 -22.95
C LEU A 289 11.76 -0.44 -22.56
N GLU A 290 12.15 0.36 -23.56
CA GLU A 290 12.77 1.68 -23.33
C GLU A 290 11.86 2.63 -22.53
N SER A 291 10.55 2.38 -22.52
CA SER A 291 9.60 3.06 -21.64
C SER A 291 8.67 2.04 -20.99
N ASN A 292 8.83 1.81 -19.69
CA ASN A 292 7.82 1.13 -18.87
C ASN A 292 7.08 2.15 -18.00
N LEU A 293 5.76 2.01 -17.92
CA LEU A 293 4.87 2.92 -17.20
C LEU A 293 3.83 2.13 -16.41
N VAL A 294 3.40 2.69 -15.29
CA VAL A 294 2.30 2.10 -14.51
C VAL A 294 1.00 2.52 -15.19
N SER A 295 0.29 1.59 -15.83
CA SER A 295 -0.94 1.95 -16.55
C SER A 295 -2.11 2.20 -15.58
N ARG A 296 -3.10 2.95 -16.06
CA ARG A 296 -4.40 3.11 -15.37
C ARG A 296 -5.11 1.76 -15.18
N ILE A 297 -4.95 0.83 -16.11
CA ILE A 297 -5.49 -0.53 -16.02
C ILE A 297 -4.87 -1.28 -14.83
N LEU A 298 -3.55 -1.16 -14.63
CA LEU A 298 -2.87 -1.75 -13.48
C LEU A 298 -3.29 -1.08 -12.15
N LEU A 299 -3.41 0.24 -12.11
CA LEU A 299 -3.92 0.92 -10.92
C LEU A 299 -5.37 0.50 -10.59
N ALA A 300 -6.20 0.30 -11.62
CA ALA A 300 -7.55 -0.20 -11.46
C ALA A 300 -7.60 -1.64 -10.92
N TYR A 301 -6.62 -2.49 -11.25
CA TYR A 301 -6.43 -3.78 -10.58
C TYR A 301 -6.22 -3.60 -9.07
N PHE A 302 -5.33 -2.70 -8.64
CA PHE A 302 -5.10 -2.46 -7.22
C PHE A 302 -6.35 -1.90 -6.51
N LYS A 303 -7.14 -1.08 -7.20
CA LYS A 303 -8.44 -0.61 -6.72
C LYS A 303 -9.44 -1.75 -6.52
N ASP A 304 -9.57 -2.64 -7.52
CA ASP A 304 -10.48 -3.79 -7.50
C ASP A 304 -10.13 -4.82 -6.42
N THR A 305 -8.84 -5.05 -6.19
CA THR A 305 -8.41 -6.11 -5.27
C THR A 305 -8.55 -5.75 -3.80
N LYS A 306 -8.47 -4.46 -3.45
CA LYS A 306 -8.12 -4.06 -2.06
C LYS A 306 -8.88 -2.86 -1.50
N LYS A 307 -9.91 -2.35 -2.20
CA LYS A 307 -10.51 -1.04 -1.89
C LYS A 307 -9.44 0.05 -1.71
N GLN A 308 -8.30 -0.06 -2.42
CA GLN A 308 -7.29 0.99 -2.37
C GLN A 308 -7.80 2.15 -3.22
N ASP A 309 -7.85 3.34 -2.61
CA ASP A 309 -8.20 4.56 -3.35
C ASP A 309 -6.98 5.02 -4.14
N ILE A 310 -7.17 5.36 -5.42
CA ILE A 310 -6.08 5.77 -6.31
C ILE A 310 -5.87 7.27 -6.10
N GLN A 311 -4.90 7.64 -5.29
CA GLN A 311 -4.50 9.04 -5.12
C GLN A 311 -3.52 9.45 -6.24
N PRO A 312 -3.44 10.76 -6.59
CA PRO A 312 -4.10 11.89 -5.91
C PRO A 312 -5.53 12.14 -6.39
N PHE A 313 -6.12 11.30 -7.24
CA PHE A 313 -7.37 11.61 -7.92
C PHE A 313 -8.60 11.50 -6.99
N CYS A 314 -9.62 12.28 -7.32
CA CYS A 314 -10.85 12.34 -6.53
C CYS A 314 -12.09 12.48 -7.43
N ASP A 315 -13.23 11.99 -6.95
CA ASP A 315 -14.47 11.88 -7.73
C ASP A 315 -15.67 12.59 -7.08
N THR A 316 -15.48 13.12 -5.87
CA THR A 316 -16.52 13.76 -5.06
C THR A 316 -16.16 15.23 -4.81
N PRO A 317 -16.93 16.20 -5.33
CA PRO A 317 -16.62 17.62 -5.22
C PRO A 317 -16.40 18.05 -3.78
N TRP A 318 -15.26 18.69 -3.51
CA TRP A 318 -14.93 19.29 -2.21
C TRP A 318 -14.83 18.31 -1.04
N GLU A 319 -14.83 17.00 -1.29
CA GLU A 319 -14.64 16.00 -0.24
C GLU A 319 -13.32 16.24 0.48
N LYS A 320 -13.33 16.17 1.81
CA LYS A 320 -12.13 16.27 2.62
C LYS A 320 -11.67 14.87 3.00
N ARG A 321 -10.42 14.54 2.71
CA ARG A 321 -9.79 13.28 3.13
C ARG A 321 -8.39 13.53 3.68
N CYS A 322 -7.92 12.62 4.51
CA CYS A 322 -6.53 12.62 4.94
C CYS A 322 -5.65 12.20 3.74
N ILE A 323 -4.76 13.09 3.29
CA ILE A 323 -3.78 12.78 2.25
C ILE A 323 -2.47 12.34 2.89
N ASN A 324 -2.13 11.07 2.68
CA ASN A 324 -1.00 10.42 3.35
C ASN A 324 0.36 10.96 2.88
N TYR A 325 0.46 11.47 1.65
CA TYR A 325 1.71 11.97 1.07
C TYR A 325 2.14 13.33 1.65
N ASP A 326 1.20 14.19 2.04
CA ASP A 326 1.48 15.53 2.61
C ASP A 326 1.25 15.61 4.13
N ARG A 327 0.81 14.51 4.77
CA ARG A 327 0.40 14.48 6.19
C ARG A 327 -0.57 15.62 6.53
N ALA A 328 -1.55 15.80 5.67
CA ALA A 328 -2.47 16.93 5.70
C ALA A 328 -3.91 16.46 5.47
N ILE A 329 -4.86 17.35 5.72
CA ILE A 329 -6.22 17.19 5.22
C ILE A 329 -6.22 17.76 3.80
N GLY A 330 -6.42 16.89 2.82
CA GLY A 330 -6.61 17.24 1.43
C GLY A 330 -8.08 17.55 1.16
N ARG A 331 -8.34 18.40 0.18
CA ARG A 331 -9.67 18.67 -0.35
C ARG A 331 -9.69 18.30 -1.82
N CYS A 332 -10.70 17.57 -2.24
CA CYS A 332 -10.90 17.25 -3.64
C CYS A 332 -11.17 18.54 -4.42
N SER A 333 -10.21 18.93 -5.25
CA SER A 333 -10.31 20.04 -6.18
C SER A 333 -10.98 19.54 -7.44
N LEU A 334 -12.29 19.37 -7.32
CA LEU A 334 -13.23 19.04 -8.39
C LEU A 334 -14.34 20.09 -8.32
N PHE A 335 -14.40 20.95 -9.33
CA PHE A 335 -15.29 22.10 -9.37
C PHE A 335 -15.99 22.21 -10.72
N ASP A 336 -17.16 22.85 -10.68
CA ASP A 336 -18.00 23.12 -11.85
C ASP A 336 -17.42 24.32 -12.61
N SER A 337 -17.03 24.11 -13.87
CA SER A 337 -16.54 25.15 -14.76
C SER A 337 -17.70 25.92 -15.38
N GLU A 338 -17.52 27.22 -15.63
CA GLU A 338 -18.51 28.04 -16.35
C GLU A 338 -18.63 27.65 -17.83
N THR A 339 -17.55 27.10 -18.39
CA THR A 339 -17.48 26.66 -19.79
C THR A 339 -17.27 25.16 -19.87
N GLU A 340 -17.93 24.55 -20.86
CA GLU A 340 -17.71 23.14 -21.20
C GLU A 340 -16.24 22.90 -21.53
N LEU A 341 -15.68 21.84 -20.95
CA LEU A 341 -14.27 21.49 -21.13
C LEU A 341 -14.04 20.89 -22.52
N PRO A 342 -12.84 21.02 -23.11
CA PRO A 342 -12.48 20.28 -24.31
C PRO A 342 -12.64 18.76 -24.09
N LEU A 343 -13.10 18.05 -25.13
CA LEU A 343 -13.36 16.59 -25.09
C LEU A 343 -12.26 15.75 -24.43
N HIS A 344 -10.99 16.14 -24.55
CA HIS A 344 -9.84 15.42 -24.00
C HIS A 344 -9.55 15.70 -22.52
N PHE A 345 -10.24 16.67 -21.91
CA PHE A 345 -10.14 17.04 -20.49
C PHE A 345 -11.44 16.76 -19.71
N GLN A 346 -12.43 16.12 -20.33
CA GLN A 346 -13.69 15.73 -19.67
C GLN A 346 -13.52 14.39 -18.94
N TYR A 347 -13.06 14.42 -17.69
CA TYR A 347 -12.80 13.20 -16.90
C TYR A 347 -14.00 12.66 -16.11
N ALA A 348 -14.96 13.53 -15.77
CA ALA A 348 -16.10 13.14 -14.95
C ALA A 348 -17.07 12.26 -15.76
N ASP A 349 -17.36 11.07 -15.24
CA ASP A 349 -18.31 10.13 -15.80
C ASP A 349 -19.37 9.73 -14.76
N ASN A 350 -20.16 8.69 -15.02
CA ASN A 350 -21.20 8.22 -14.09
C ASN A 350 -20.66 7.67 -12.76
N SER A 351 -19.34 7.49 -12.61
CA SER A 351 -18.72 7.13 -11.34
C SER A 351 -18.47 8.34 -10.43
N PHE A 352 -18.52 9.57 -10.97
CA PHE A 352 -18.33 10.79 -10.20
C PHE A 352 -19.60 11.21 -9.47
N ASN A 353 -19.46 11.76 -8.27
CA ASN A 353 -20.58 12.28 -7.49
C ASN A 353 -20.97 13.71 -7.94
N VAL A 354 -21.26 13.85 -9.24
CA VAL A 354 -21.63 15.09 -9.92
C VAL A 354 -22.90 14.90 -10.75
N PRO A 355 -23.71 15.95 -10.99
CA PRO A 355 -24.89 15.85 -11.85
C PRO A 355 -24.54 15.41 -13.27
N ARG A 356 -25.32 14.50 -13.85
CA ARG A 356 -25.03 13.88 -15.15
C ARG A 356 -24.99 14.91 -16.28
N GLU A 357 -25.88 15.88 -16.24
CA GLU A 357 -25.98 17.00 -17.16
C GLU A 357 -24.80 17.99 -17.08
N LYS A 358 -23.99 17.90 -16.02
CA LYS A 358 -22.83 18.77 -15.80
C LYS A 358 -21.48 18.06 -15.89
N GLN A 359 -21.45 16.75 -16.19
CA GLN A 359 -20.20 15.98 -16.26
C GLN A 359 -19.16 16.63 -17.20
N THR A 360 -19.58 17.26 -18.30
CA THR A 360 -18.68 17.92 -19.26
C THR A 360 -18.12 19.28 -18.77
N TYR A 361 -18.61 19.78 -17.64
CA TYR A 361 -18.22 21.05 -17.01
C TYR A 361 -17.36 20.83 -15.76
N TYR A 362 -17.40 19.65 -15.14
CA TYR A 362 -16.62 19.38 -13.94
C TYR A 362 -15.15 19.10 -14.26
N SER A 363 -14.25 19.88 -13.66
CA SER A 363 -12.79 19.77 -13.82
C SER A 363 -12.05 19.87 -12.50
N GLY A 364 -10.80 19.40 -12.50
CA GLY A 364 -9.79 19.82 -11.54
C GLY A 364 -8.94 20.99 -12.03
N PRO A 365 -7.87 21.35 -11.30
CA PRO A 365 -6.98 22.44 -11.66
C PRO A 365 -6.30 22.23 -13.02
N ASP A 366 -6.08 23.32 -13.74
CA ASP A 366 -5.38 23.36 -15.04
C ASP A 366 -3.95 22.81 -14.94
N ILE A 367 -3.27 23.05 -13.82
CA ILE A 367 -1.93 22.53 -13.53
C ILE A 367 -1.86 20.99 -13.48
N TYR A 368 -3.00 20.31 -13.33
CA TYR A 368 -3.11 18.86 -13.35
C TYR A 368 -3.82 18.37 -14.62
N ASP A 369 -3.73 19.14 -15.71
CA ASP A 369 -4.44 18.88 -16.96
C ASP A 369 -5.95 18.70 -16.72
N TYR A 370 -6.54 19.46 -15.80
CA TYR A 370 -7.94 19.35 -15.37
C TYR A 370 -8.31 18.03 -14.67
N CYS A 371 -7.34 17.18 -14.33
CA CYS A 371 -7.60 16.01 -13.51
C CYS A 371 -7.99 16.45 -12.09
N PRO A 372 -9.12 15.98 -11.55
CA PRO A 372 -9.52 16.28 -10.19
C PRO A 372 -8.63 15.52 -9.20
N VAL A 373 -8.00 16.27 -8.31
CA VAL A 373 -7.06 15.74 -7.32
C VAL A 373 -7.32 16.29 -5.94
N TYR A 374 -6.89 15.57 -4.91
CA TYR A 374 -6.83 16.10 -3.56
C TYR A 374 -5.65 17.08 -3.45
N GLU A 375 -5.94 18.34 -3.16
CA GLU A 375 -4.93 19.37 -2.86
C GLU A 375 -4.82 19.61 -1.35
N GLU A 376 -3.64 20.00 -0.88
CA GLU A 376 -3.41 20.33 0.53
C GLU A 376 -4.33 21.48 0.96
N ALA A 377 -5.35 21.18 1.77
CA ALA A 377 -6.30 22.18 2.24
C ALA A 377 -5.96 22.69 3.64
N LEU A 378 -5.40 21.84 4.50
CA LEU A 378 -4.98 22.17 5.86
C LEU A 378 -3.79 21.30 6.28
N ARG A 379 -2.65 21.94 6.50
CA ARG A 379 -1.48 21.33 7.14
C ARG A 379 -1.84 21.04 8.60
N CYS A 380 -1.59 19.82 9.10
CA CYS A 380 -1.99 19.42 10.46
C CYS A 380 -1.55 20.41 11.57
N LYS A 381 -0.43 21.12 11.37
CA LYS A 381 0.08 22.15 12.29
C LYS A 381 -0.78 23.43 12.34
N GLN A 382 -1.40 23.83 11.22
CA GLN A 382 -2.27 25.00 11.13
C GLN A 382 -3.68 24.73 11.68
N TYR A 383 -4.23 23.52 11.47
CA TYR A 383 -5.54 23.14 12.02
C TYR A 383 -5.60 23.23 13.55
N ILE A 384 -4.52 22.80 14.23
CA ILE A 384 -4.36 22.94 15.68
C ILE A 384 -4.32 24.43 16.09
N THR A 385 -3.58 25.25 15.34
CA THR A 385 -3.41 26.69 15.64
C THR A 385 -4.72 27.47 15.45
N GLU A 386 -5.49 27.16 14.41
CA GLU A 386 -6.81 27.76 14.13
C GLU A 386 -7.86 27.37 15.19
N ARG A 387 -7.89 26.09 15.60
CA ARG A 387 -8.76 25.62 16.69
C ARG A 387 -8.38 26.23 18.04
N ILE A 388 -7.08 26.39 18.35
CA ILE A 388 -6.62 27.07 19.56
C ILE A 388 -6.99 28.56 19.54
N LYS A 389 -6.97 29.22 18.37
CA LYS A 389 -7.41 30.62 18.22
C LYS A 389 -8.92 30.78 18.45
N LEU A 390 -9.74 29.87 17.95
CA LEU A 390 -11.19 29.86 18.20
C LEU A 390 -11.51 29.65 19.69
N ILE A 391 -10.76 28.76 20.38
CA ILE A 391 -10.90 28.55 21.84
C ILE A 391 -10.54 29.83 22.63
N LYS A 392 -9.55 30.61 22.19
CA LYS A 392 -9.16 31.87 22.84
C LYS A 392 -10.14 33.02 22.61
N GLN A 393 -10.99 32.94 21.60
CA GLN A 393 -11.96 33.99 21.26
C GLN A 393 -13.22 33.93 22.14
N ASP A 394 -13.55 32.74 22.65
CA ASP A 394 -14.65 32.53 23.61
C ASP A 394 -14.25 32.82 25.08
N GLU A 395 -12.99 33.16 25.35
CA GLU A 395 -12.45 33.37 26.71
C GLU A 395 -12.19 34.84 27.09
N PHE A 396 -12.74 35.80 26.34
CA PHE A 396 -12.56 37.23 26.63
C PHE A 396 -13.89 37.99 26.75
N ASP A 397 -14.56 37.82 27.89
CA ASP A 397 -15.24 38.93 28.57
C ASP A 397 -15.39 38.68 30.08
N LEU A 398 -14.28 38.80 30.82
CA LEU A 398 -14.30 38.93 32.29
C LEU A 398 -13.29 40.00 32.73
N ASN A 399 -13.42 41.21 32.17
CA ASN A 399 -12.85 42.41 32.79
C ASN A 399 -13.72 42.83 33.98
N GLY A 400 -13.62 42.10 35.08
CA GLY A 400 -14.39 42.43 36.27
C GLY A 400 -14.17 41.46 37.41
N LEU A 401 -13.02 41.61 38.08
CA LEU A 401 -12.72 41.33 39.50
C LEU A 401 -11.30 40.77 39.63
N GLY A 402 -10.39 41.64 40.06
CA GLY A 402 -9.04 41.23 40.43
C GLY A 402 -9.05 40.38 41.70
N GLN A 403 -8.27 39.31 41.70
CA GLN A 403 -7.41 38.88 42.82
C GLN A 403 -6.66 37.59 42.44
N HIS A 404 -5.39 37.55 42.84
CA HIS A 404 -4.54 36.36 42.84
C HIS A 404 -5.18 35.22 43.64
N TYR A 405 -5.51 34.09 43.01
CA TYR A 405 -5.60 32.81 43.73
C TYR A 405 -5.14 31.60 42.88
N SER A 406 -4.29 30.81 43.52
CA SER A 406 -3.91 29.44 43.20
C SER A 406 -5.15 28.53 43.23
N PHE A 407 -5.36 27.69 42.21
CA PHE A 407 -6.44 26.70 42.21
C PHE A 407 -5.91 25.27 42.38
N LYS A 408 -6.22 24.70 43.56
CA LYS A 408 -6.39 23.27 43.80
C LYS A 408 -7.71 22.82 43.15
N PHE A 409 -7.68 21.66 42.51
CA PHE A 409 -8.86 20.97 41.98
C PHE A 409 -9.87 20.68 43.11
N ALA A 410 -11.09 21.19 42.95
CA ALA A 410 -12.27 20.72 43.69
C ALA A 410 -13.40 20.45 42.68
N HIS A 411 -13.96 19.25 42.78
CA HIS A 411 -15.14 18.78 42.06
C HIS A 411 -16.35 19.71 42.28
N ALA A 412 -16.93 20.25 41.20
CA ALA A 412 -18.35 20.09 40.84
C ALA A 412 -18.74 21.03 39.68
N HIS A 413 -19.61 20.51 38.80
CA HIS A 413 -20.35 21.19 37.73
C HIS A 413 -19.63 21.59 36.44
N TYR A 414 -19.40 20.62 35.55
CA TYR A 414 -19.37 20.88 34.10
C TYR A 414 -19.80 19.64 33.31
N GLU A 415 -21.01 19.65 32.73
CA GLU A 415 -21.38 18.69 31.67
C GLU A 415 -21.00 19.19 30.26
N HIS A 416 -20.56 20.45 30.10
CA HIS A 416 -20.14 20.98 28.81
C HIS A 416 -18.61 20.99 28.56
N LEU A 417 -17.76 20.75 29.58
CA LEU A 417 -16.30 20.58 29.39
C LEU A 417 -15.90 19.13 29.05
N TRP A 418 -16.79 18.15 29.27
CA TRP A 418 -16.47 16.73 29.02
C TRP A 418 -16.30 16.40 27.54
N PHE A 419 -17.07 17.03 26.65
CA PHE A 419 -16.89 16.85 25.21
C PHE A 419 -15.60 17.50 24.70
N MET A 420 -15.20 18.66 25.24
CA MET A 420 -13.99 19.37 24.82
C MET A 420 -12.71 18.74 25.38
N ALA A 421 -12.73 18.22 26.61
CA ALA A 421 -11.62 17.45 27.16
C ALA A 421 -11.45 16.14 26.39
N PHE A 422 -12.53 15.47 25.95
CA PHE A 422 -12.40 14.21 25.20
C PHE A 422 -11.70 14.37 23.84
N ASP A 423 -11.93 15.47 23.13
CA ASP A 423 -11.31 15.70 21.82
C ASP A 423 -9.86 16.21 21.94
N ILE A 424 -9.57 17.06 22.93
CA ILE A 424 -8.19 17.49 23.22
C ILE A 424 -7.36 16.35 23.83
N PHE A 425 -7.95 15.49 24.67
CA PHE A 425 -7.26 14.34 25.27
C PHE A 425 -7.10 13.18 24.27
N LYS A 426 -8.05 12.96 23.35
CA LYS A 426 -7.82 12.08 22.18
C LYS A 426 -6.67 12.59 21.32
N PHE A 427 -6.53 13.90 21.15
CA PHE A 427 -5.47 14.47 20.32
C PHE A 427 -4.11 14.55 21.03
N LEU A 428 -4.06 14.82 22.34
CA LEU A 428 -2.83 14.77 23.14
C LEU A 428 -2.31 13.33 23.29
N MET A 429 -3.18 12.32 23.36
CA MET A 429 -2.78 10.90 23.32
C MET A 429 -2.25 10.45 21.93
N ILE A 430 -2.60 11.19 20.87
CA ILE A 430 -2.02 11.00 19.52
C ILE A 430 -0.68 11.76 19.37
N SER A 431 -0.47 12.82 20.17
CA SER A 431 0.72 13.67 20.17
C SER A 431 1.84 13.17 21.10
N ASP A 432 1.51 12.70 22.31
CA ASP A 432 2.51 12.34 23.33
C ASP A 432 3.12 10.95 23.13
N ASN A 433 2.45 10.05 22.40
CA ASN A 433 3.05 8.78 21.96
C ASN A 433 4.09 8.94 20.85
N PHE A 434 4.36 10.18 20.40
CA PHE A 434 5.35 10.47 19.36
C PHE A 434 6.72 10.93 19.91
N TYR A 435 6.92 11.07 21.23
CA TYR A 435 8.13 11.73 21.75
C TYR A 435 8.96 11.09 22.89
N ASN A 436 8.64 9.91 23.44
CA ASN A 436 9.52 9.22 24.41
C ASN A 436 9.41 7.70 24.26
N GLY A 437 10.45 6.86 24.19
CA GLY A 437 11.92 6.98 24.16
C GLY A 437 12.47 5.79 23.35
N PHE A 438 13.72 5.69 22.87
CA PHE A 438 15.00 5.96 23.54
C PHE A 438 15.01 5.50 25.00
N GLU A 439 14.77 4.20 25.20
CA GLU A 439 15.77 3.19 25.67
C GLU A 439 15.23 1.77 25.43
#